data_AF-A0A954TUM6-F1
#
_entry.id   AF-A0A954TUM6-F1
#
_cell.length_a   1.000
_cell.length_b   1.000
_cell.length_c   1.000
_cell.angle_alpha   90.00
_cell.angle_beta   90.00
_cell.angle_gamma   90.00
#
_symmetry.space_group_name_H-M   'P 1'
#
loop_
_entity.id
_entity.type
_entity.pdbx_description
1 polymer ?
#
loop_
_entity_poly.entity_id
_entity_poly.type
_entity_poly.pdbx_seq_one_letter_code
_entity_poly.pdbx_strand_id
1 'polypeptide(L)'
;MKYFAYGSNCNAAIMKRKGVEFTSRERATLRGYRLKFNKKSLRDALPDSIGFANINVDPEGVVEGVLYEIIDAHREILDESERYPDHYDRIIVEVETDNGLHECSAYQAQPDKIAEGLVPSRNYLNHILTARDFLSQQYFDALDKSATYSGECACCHVTGEVFFLKEFEQMYTLCQSCREARIVWGDVRGRRLSVPETEAVMSGLVANGGGFPSLQALVEEAITLKLIDP
;
A
#
# COMPACT_ATOMS: atom_id res chain seq x y z
N MET A 1 14.27 -9.00 -15.53
CA MET A 1 14.00 -10.14 -14.65
C MET A 1 12.60 -10.02 -14.05
N LYS A 2 12.00 -11.16 -13.72
CA LYS A 2 10.66 -11.21 -13.12
C LYS A 2 10.70 -11.14 -11.60
N TYR A 3 9.89 -10.24 -11.03
CA TYR A 3 9.77 -10.02 -9.59
C TYR A 3 8.30 -9.98 -9.16
N PHE A 4 7.90 -10.85 -8.23
CA PHE A 4 6.56 -10.86 -7.65
C PHE A 4 6.50 -10.03 -6.36
N ALA A 5 5.75 -8.93 -6.42
CA ALA A 5 5.47 -8.08 -5.28
C ALA A 5 4.11 -8.42 -4.67
N TYR A 6 4.08 -8.61 -3.36
CA TYR A 6 2.85 -8.86 -2.58
C TYR A 6 2.67 -7.87 -1.41
N GLY A 7 3.69 -7.04 -1.14
CA GLY A 7 3.74 -6.07 -0.06
C GLY A 7 3.70 -4.63 -0.58
N SER A 8 4.43 -3.72 0.07
CA SER A 8 4.45 -2.29 -0.32
C SER A 8 4.91 -2.05 -1.77
N ASN A 9 5.71 -2.94 -2.35
CA ASN A 9 6.15 -2.84 -3.74
C ASN A 9 5.02 -3.08 -4.76
N CYS A 10 3.83 -3.50 -4.33
CA CYS A 10 2.62 -3.43 -5.15
C CYS A 10 2.33 -1.97 -5.59
N ASN A 11 2.77 -0.98 -4.81
CA ASN A 11 2.74 0.42 -5.20
C ASN A 11 3.90 0.76 -6.14
N ALA A 12 3.58 1.01 -7.41
CA ALA A 12 4.58 1.42 -8.40
C ALA A 12 5.29 2.74 -8.07
N ALA A 13 4.66 3.66 -7.34
CA ALA A 13 5.33 4.89 -6.90
C ALA A 13 6.43 4.59 -5.87
N ILE A 14 6.29 3.53 -5.06
CA ILE A 14 7.36 3.06 -4.16
C ILE A 14 8.51 2.47 -4.97
N MET A 15 8.23 1.64 -5.98
CA MET A 15 9.25 1.09 -6.87
C MET A 15 10.06 2.22 -7.56
N LYS A 16 9.37 3.22 -8.12
CA LYS A 16 10.02 4.39 -8.72
C LYS A 16 10.83 5.22 -7.72
N ARG A 17 10.32 5.44 -6.50
CA ARG A 17 11.03 6.18 -5.44
C ARG A 17 12.31 5.47 -4.99
N LYS A 18 12.32 4.14 -5.02
CA LYS A 18 13.52 3.32 -4.77
C LYS A 18 14.54 3.41 -5.92
N GLY A 19 14.16 3.95 -7.09
CA GLY A 19 14.99 3.94 -8.30
C GLY A 19 14.87 2.64 -9.11
N VAL A 20 13.86 1.80 -8.83
CA VAL A 20 13.65 0.54 -9.56
C VAL A 20 12.72 0.79 -10.73
N GLU A 21 13.30 0.85 -11.92
CA GLU A 21 12.54 0.88 -13.19
C GLU A 21 12.06 -0.52 -13.61
N PHE A 22 10.90 -0.55 -14.26
CA PHE A 22 10.25 -1.76 -14.77
C PHE A 22 9.54 -1.47 -16.09
N THR A 23 9.44 -2.48 -16.95
CA THR A 23 8.85 -2.37 -18.31
C THR A 23 7.38 -2.80 -18.35
N SER A 24 6.96 -3.68 -17.45
CA SER A 24 5.58 -4.15 -17.36
C SER A 24 5.17 -4.45 -15.92
N ARG A 25 3.85 -4.52 -15.73
CA ARG A 25 3.18 -4.96 -14.51
C ARG A 25 1.97 -5.79 -14.90
N GLU A 26 1.82 -6.95 -14.31
CA GLU A 26 0.67 -7.83 -14.54
C GLU A 26 0.14 -8.39 -13.22
N ARG A 27 -1.16 -8.74 -13.22
CA ARG A 27 -1.78 -9.46 -12.12
C ARG A 27 -1.13 -10.82 -12.01
N ALA A 28 -0.78 -11.22 -10.79
CA ALA A 28 -0.22 -12.53 -10.54
C ALA A 28 -0.74 -13.14 -9.23
N THR A 29 -0.86 -14.46 -9.23
CA THR A 29 -1.34 -15.25 -8.10
C THR A 29 -0.29 -16.29 -7.71
N LEU A 30 0.11 -16.30 -6.44
CA LEU A 30 1.00 -17.28 -5.84
C LEU A 30 0.17 -18.25 -4.99
N ARG A 31 0.08 -19.51 -5.41
CA ARG A 31 -0.58 -20.59 -4.65
C ARG A 31 0.40 -21.29 -3.71
N GLY A 32 -0.12 -21.92 -2.65
CA GLY A 32 0.70 -22.63 -1.67
C GLY A 32 1.37 -21.68 -0.65
N TYR A 33 0.96 -20.41 -0.63
CA TYR A 33 1.44 -19.40 0.30
C TYR A 33 0.29 -18.57 0.85
N ARG A 34 0.45 -18.04 2.06
CA ARG A 34 -0.45 -17.07 2.66
C ARG A 34 0.30 -15.80 3.04
N LEU A 35 -0.29 -14.66 2.73
CA LEU A 35 0.18 -13.36 3.18
C LEU A 35 -0.06 -13.22 4.68
N LYS A 36 0.99 -12.91 5.42
CA LYS A 36 0.94 -12.52 6.83
C LYS A 36 1.65 -11.19 7.03
N PHE A 37 1.22 -10.41 8.02
CA PHE A 37 1.92 -9.21 8.45
C PHE A 37 2.83 -9.53 9.64
N ASN A 38 3.66 -10.56 9.53
CA ASN A 38 4.46 -11.08 10.64
C ASN A 38 5.96 -10.72 10.56
N LYS A 39 6.39 -9.92 9.57
CA LYS A 39 7.78 -9.46 9.50
C LYS A 39 7.97 -8.26 10.44
N LYS A 40 8.83 -8.38 11.45
CA LYS A 40 9.07 -7.34 12.47
C LYS A 40 9.46 -6.00 11.84
N SER A 41 8.85 -4.91 12.29
CA SER A 41 9.33 -3.58 11.93
C SER A 41 10.59 -3.25 12.72
N LEU A 42 11.78 -3.68 12.24
CA LEU A 42 13.10 -3.43 12.86
C LEU A 42 13.54 -1.96 12.74
N ARG A 43 12.62 -1.03 12.93
CA ARG A 43 12.88 0.41 12.94
C ARG A 43 12.50 0.90 14.33
N ASP A 44 13.45 1.50 15.04
CA ASP A 44 13.26 1.95 16.43
C ASP A 44 12.10 2.95 16.59
N ALA A 45 11.75 3.67 15.52
CA ALA A 45 10.63 4.61 15.50
C ALA A 45 9.24 3.94 15.36
N LEU A 46 9.18 2.62 15.11
CA LEU A 46 7.92 1.90 14.92
C LEU A 46 7.62 1.01 16.13
N PRO A 47 6.37 0.99 16.62
CA PRO A 47 5.94 0.06 17.67
C PRO A 47 6.24 -1.40 17.31
N ASP A 48 6.70 -2.18 18.28
CA ASP A 48 7.07 -3.59 18.11
C ASP A 48 5.91 -4.49 17.64
N SER A 49 4.67 -4.06 17.84
CA SER A 49 3.48 -4.76 17.35
C SER A 49 3.16 -4.49 15.88
N ILE A 50 3.92 -3.62 15.20
CA ILE A 50 3.80 -3.40 13.76
C ILE A 50 4.56 -4.49 13.00
N GLY A 51 3.86 -5.10 12.04
CA GLY A 51 4.41 -6.07 11.12
C GLY A 51 4.27 -5.65 9.66
N PHE A 52 5.27 -6.02 8.85
CA PHE A 52 5.26 -5.88 7.41
C PHE A 52 4.87 -7.20 6.73
N ALA A 53 4.49 -7.10 5.46
CA ALA A 53 4.06 -8.23 4.66
C ALA A 53 5.17 -9.29 4.56
N ASN A 54 4.75 -10.54 4.64
CA ASN A 54 5.54 -11.73 4.41
C ASN A 54 4.67 -12.79 3.75
N ILE A 55 5.28 -13.69 2.98
CA ILE A 55 4.63 -14.88 2.47
C ILE A 55 5.09 -16.10 3.26
N ASN A 56 4.15 -16.87 3.77
CA ASN A 56 4.42 -18.10 4.51
C ASN A 56 3.83 -19.29 3.76
N VAL A 57 4.53 -20.41 3.73
CA VAL A 57 4.02 -21.64 3.11
C VAL A 57 2.69 -22.04 3.76
N ASP A 58 1.68 -22.27 2.94
CA ASP A 58 0.36 -22.74 3.31
C ASP A 58 -0.26 -23.41 2.07
N PRO A 59 -0.40 -24.75 2.03
CA PRO A 59 -0.92 -25.47 0.86
C PRO A 59 -2.27 -24.96 0.34
N GLU A 60 -3.12 -24.44 1.23
CA GLU A 60 -4.43 -23.90 0.89
C GLU A 60 -4.41 -22.36 0.75
N GLY A 61 -3.24 -21.77 0.90
CA GLY A 61 -3.01 -20.35 0.82
C GLY A 61 -2.95 -19.85 -0.63
N VAL A 62 -3.45 -18.63 -0.81
CA VAL A 62 -3.32 -17.86 -2.05
C VAL A 62 -2.87 -16.44 -1.71
N VAL A 63 -1.88 -15.95 -2.45
CA VAL A 63 -1.41 -14.55 -2.39
C VAL A 63 -1.57 -13.92 -3.76
N GLU A 64 -2.37 -12.87 -3.85
CA GLU A 64 -2.43 -12.04 -5.05
C GLU A 64 -1.48 -10.84 -4.93
N GLY A 65 -0.90 -10.46 -6.06
CA GLY A 65 0.09 -9.39 -6.12
C GLY A 65 0.35 -8.92 -7.55
N VAL A 66 1.48 -8.23 -7.72
CA VAL A 66 1.91 -7.66 -9.00
C VAL A 66 3.20 -8.36 -9.43
N LEU A 67 3.18 -8.97 -10.61
CA LEU A 67 4.38 -9.44 -11.28
C LEU A 67 4.97 -8.29 -12.12
N TYR A 68 6.20 -7.93 -11.81
CA TYR A 68 6.98 -6.91 -12.50
C TYR A 68 8.00 -7.55 -13.42
N GLU A 69 8.20 -6.97 -14.61
CA GLU A 69 9.42 -7.14 -15.39
C GLU A 69 10.36 -5.96 -15.07
N ILE A 70 11.29 -6.18 -14.15
CA ILE A 70 12.27 -5.17 -13.73
C ILE A 70 13.52 -5.23 -14.61
N ILE A 71 14.19 -4.09 -14.78
CA ILE A 71 15.49 -4.06 -15.47
C ILE A 71 16.52 -4.83 -14.63
N ASP A 72 17.26 -5.75 -15.23
CA ASP A 72 18.20 -6.63 -14.52
C ASP A 72 19.23 -5.87 -13.69
N ALA A 73 19.70 -4.73 -14.20
CA ALA A 73 20.64 -3.84 -13.50
C ALA A 73 20.06 -3.23 -12.21
N HIS A 74 18.73 -3.18 -12.05
CA HIS A 74 18.07 -2.62 -10.86
C HIS A 74 17.75 -3.68 -9.80
N ARG A 75 18.15 -4.94 -10.03
CA ARG A 75 18.00 -6.01 -9.04
C ARG A 75 18.71 -5.68 -7.73
N GLU A 76 19.94 -5.15 -7.80
CA GLU A 76 20.74 -4.82 -6.60
C GLU A 76 20.08 -3.70 -5.78
N ILE A 77 19.48 -2.70 -6.44
CA ILE A 77 18.70 -1.64 -5.78
C ILE A 77 17.50 -2.25 -5.04
N LEU A 78 16.82 -3.22 -5.66
CA LEU A 78 15.71 -3.90 -5.04
C LEU A 78 16.17 -4.72 -3.82
N ASP A 79 17.27 -5.46 -3.95
CA ASP A 79 17.87 -6.24 -2.86
C ASP A 79 18.23 -5.37 -1.64
N GLU A 80 18.92 -4.26 -1.88
CA GLU A 80 19.26 -3.29 -0.84
C GLU A 80 18.01 -2.75 -0.15
N SER A 81 16.96 -2.46 -0.93
CA SER A 81 15.69 -1.94 -0.39
C SER A 81 14.93 -2.94 0.48
N GLU A 82 15.04 -4.23 0.18
CA GLU A 82 14.48 -5.33 0.97
C GLU A 82 15.44 -5.77 2.09
N ARG A 83 16.64 -5.18 2.13
CA ARG A 83 17.75 -5.54 3.03
C ARG A 83 18.10 -7.01 2.94
N TYR A 84 18.12 -7.52 1.72
CA TYR A 84 18.60 -8.86 1.44
C TYR A 84 20.11 -8.98 1.75
N PRO A 85 20.58 -10.09 2.33
CA PRO A 85 19.82 -11.23 2.83
C PRO A 85 19.41 -11.14 4.32
N ASP A 86 19.70 -10.05 5.03
CA ASP A 86 19.51 -9.98 6.50
C ASP A 86 18.03 -9.89 6.92
N HIS A 87 17.19 -9.10 6.25
CA HIS A 87 15.77 -8.99 6.64
C HIS A 87 14.86 -9.95 5.89
N TYR A 88 15.07 -10.04 4.58
CA TYR A 88 14.36 -10.94 3.69
C TYR A 88 15.40 -11.75 2.92
N ASP A 89 15.11 -13.03 2.74
CA ASP A 89 15.78 -13.87 1.77
C ASP A 89 15.09 -13.75 0.41
N ARG A 90 15.83 -14.01 -0.65
CA ARG A 90 15.28 -14.08 -2.01
C ARG A 90 14.95 -15.52 -2.33
N ILE A 91 13.70 -15.76 -2.66
CA ILE A 91 13.21 -17.08 -3.06
C ILE A 91 12.75 -17.06 -4.51
N ILE A 92 12.82 -18.22 -5.15
CA ILE A 92 12.21 -18.44 -6.46
C ILE A 92 10.84 -19.08 -6.24
N VAL A 93 9.82 -18.48 -6.86
CA VAL A 93 8.44 -18.95 -6.79
C VAL A 93 7.85 -19.00 -8.19
N GLU A 94 6.83 -19.83 -8.37
CA GLU A 94 6.03 -19.87 -9.59
C GLU A 94 4.69 -19.18 -9.34
N VAL A 95 4.34 -18.21 -10.19
CA VAL A 95 3.09 -17.47 -10.10
C VAL A 95 2.23 -17.68 -11.35
N GLU A 96 0.92 -17.69 -11.16
CA GLU A 96 -0.09 -17.76 -12.22
C GLU A 96 -0.46 -16.35 -12.69
N THR A 97 -0.43 -16.14 -14.00
CA THR A 97 -0.96 -14.95 -14.68
C THR A 97 -1.96 -15.36 -15.76
N ASP A 98 -2.63 -14.38 -16.38
CA ASP A 98 -3.49 -14.63 -17.54
C ASP A 98 -2.71 -15.22 -18.74
N ASN A 99 -1.38 -15.02 -18.77
CA ASN A 99 -0.47 -15.51 -19.81
C ASN A 99 0.18 -16.87 -19.47
N GLY A 100 -0.17 -17.46 -18.31
CA GLY A 100 0.34 -18.75 -17.84
C GLY A 100 1.26 -18.63 -16.61
N LEU A 101 2.01 -19.70 -16.37
CA LEU A 101 2.91 -19.83 -15.23
C LEU A 101 4.24 -19.12 -15.48
N HIS A 102 4.73 -18.41 -14.47
CA HIS A 102 5.98 -17.67 -14.51
C HIS A 102 6.83 -17.93 -13.26
N GLU A 103 8.04 -18.44 -13.48
CA GLU A 103 9.08 -18.44 -12.46
C GLU A 103 9.58 -17.00 -12.24
N CYS A 104 9.66 -16.58 -10.99
CA CYS A 104 10.08 -15.23 -10.62
C CYS A 104 10.71 -15.19 -9.23
N SER A 105 11.44 -14.10 -8.97
CA SER A 105 11.94 -13.83 -7.62
C SER A 105 10.85 -13.23 -6.74
N ALA A 106 10.80 -13.64 -5.49
CA ALA A 106 10.06 -12.96 -4.41
C ALA A 106 10.97 -12.84 -3.19
N TYR A 107 10.58 -12.02 -2.22
CA TYR A 107 11.30 -11.88 -0.95
C TYR A 107 10.49 -12.54 0.16
N GLN A 108 11.12 -13.35 1.01
CA GLN A 108 10.49 -13.97 2.17
C GLN A 108 11.25 -13.59 3.43
N ALA A 109 10.56 -13.19 4.49
CA ALA A 109 11.21 -12.69 5.70
C ALA A 109 12.07 -13.78 6.35
N GLN A 110 13.26 -13.40 6.82
CA GLN A 110 14.15 -14.32 7.52
C GLN A 110 13.51 -14.85 8.81
N PRO A 111 13.75 -16.12 9.20
CA PRO A 111 13.10 -16.75 10.36
C PRO A 111 13.34 -16.03 11.70
N ASP A 112 14.47 -15.34 11.88
CA ASP A 112 14.76 -14.57 13.09
C ASP A 112 14.06 -13.18 13.10
N LYS A 113 13.56 -12.73 11.94
CA LYS A 113 12.89 -11.44 11.76
C LYS A 113 11.36 -11.53 11.74
N ILE A 114 10.78 -12.69 12.05
CA ILE A 114 9.32 -12.85 12.17
C ILE A 114 8.85 -12.92 13.63
N ALA A 115 7.62 -12.48 13.89
CA ALA A 115 6.94 -12.66 15.16
C ALA A 115 5.42 -12.81 14.97
N GLU A 116 4.77 -13.51 15.89
CA GLU A 116 3.31 -13.69 15.89
C GLU A 116 2.59 -12.48 16.52
N GLY A 117 1.31 -12.32 16.19
CA GLY A 117 0.46 -11.26 16.76
C GLY A 117 0.72 -9.84 16.21
N LEU A 118 1.62 -9.71 15.24
CA LEU A 118 1.90 -8.43 14.57
C LEU A 118 0.75 -8.04 13.62
N VAL A 119 0.55 -6.73 13.47
CA VAL A 119 -0.44 -6.14 12.55
C VAL A 119 0.20 -5.04 11.72
N PRO A 120 -0.21 -4.81 10.47
CA PRO A 120 0.33 -3.70 9.70
C PRO A 120 -0.14 -2.35 10.25
N SER A 121 0.66 -1.33 10.02
CA SER A 121 0.11 0.02 10.03
C SER A 121 -0.84 0.15 8.84
N ARG A 122 -1.93 0.89 9.01
CA ARG A 122 -2.84 1.10 7.88
C ARG A 122 -2.21 1.95 6.77
N ASN A 123 -1.18 2.75 7.07
CA ASN A 123 -0.41 3.42 6.01
C ASN A 123 0.33 2.41 5.13
N TYR A 124 1.01 1.44 5.77
CA TYR A 124 1.67 0.37 5.04
C TYR A 124 0.70 -0.46 4.19
N LEU A 125 -0.45 -0.82 4.77
CA LEU A 125 -1.51 -1.56 4.07
C LEU A 125 -2.01 -0.79 2.84
N ASN A 126 -2.14 0.54 2.92
CA ASN A 126 -2.58 1.37 1.80
C ASN A 126 -1.65 1.24 0.59
N HIS A 127 -0.34 1.06 0.78
CA HIS A 127 0.58 0.81 -0.33
C HIS A 127 0.30 -0.50 -1.05
N ILE A 128 -0.22 -1.52 -0.35
CA ILE A 128 -0.67 -2.75 -1.01
C ILE A 128 -1.96 -2.48 -1.79
N LEU A 129 -2.91 -1.78 -1.16
CA LEU A 129 -4.21 -1.46 -1.73
C LEU A 129 -4.14 -0.54 -2.97
N THR A 130 -3.04 0.17 -3.22
CA THR A 130 -2.88 0.91 -4.50
C THR A 130 -2.88 -0.02 -5.72
N ALA A 131 -2.63 -1.31 -5.55
CA ALA A 131 -2.70 -2.30 -6.62
C ALA A 131 -4.11 -2.83 -6.88
N ARG A 132 -5.18 -2.10 -6.51
CA ARG A 132 -6.59 -2.51 -6.68
C ARG A 132 -6.89 -3.16 -8.02
N ASP A 133 -6.39 -2.60 -9.12
CA ASP A 133 -6.65 -3.10 -10.48
C ASP A 133 -5.97 -4.44 -10.77
N PHE A 134 -4.92 -4.78 -10.02
CA PHE A 134 -4.19 -6.05 -10.11
C PHE A 134 -4.73 -7.12 -9.16
N LEU A 135 -5.61 -6.75 -8.22
CA LEU A 135 -6.19 -7.66 -7.23
C LEU A 135 -7.62 -8.04 -7.62
N SER A 136 -8.08 -9.20 -7.21
CA SER A 136 -9.49 -9.56 -7.20
C SER A 136 -10.21 -8.71 -6.16
N GLN A 137 -11.50 -8.44 -6.41
CA GLN A 137 -12.31 -7.66 -5.47
C GLN A 137 -12.35 -8.32 -4.08
N GLN A 138 -12.45 -9.65 -4.05
CA GLN A 138 -12.48 -10.42 -2.80
C GLN A 138 -11.18 -10.29 -2.01
N TYR A 139 -10.02 -10.39 -2.67
CA TYR A 139 -8.73 -10.28 -2.01
C TYR A 139 -8.46 -8.84 -1.53
N PHE A 140 -8.81 -7.85 -2.35
CA PHE A 140 -8.74 -6.43 -1.97
C PHE A 140 -9.58 -6.14 -0.72
N ASP A 141 -10.84 -6.59 -0.69
CA ASP A 141 -11.75 -6.36 0.45
C ASP A 141 -11.25 -7.06 1.72
N ALA A 142 -10.67 -8.26 1.58
CA ALA A 142 -10.07 -8.98 2.71
C ALA A 142 -8.85 -8.22 3.26
N LEU A 143 -7.98 -7.71 2.37
CA LEU A 143 -6.85 -6.87 2.77
C LEU A 143 -7.32 -5.60 3.48
N ASP A 144 -8.28 -4.86 2.92
CA ASP A 144 -8.76 -3.61 3.50
C ASP A 144 -9.41 -3.82 4.88
N LYS A 145 -10.02 -4.98 5.11
CA LYS A 145 -10.60 -5.37 6.41
C LYS A 145 -9.58 -5.94 7.40
N SER A 146 -8.30 -6.07 7.03
CA SER A 146 -7.26 -6.56 7.94
C SER A 146 -7.20 -5.71 9.21
N ALA A 147 -6.96 -6.37 10.35
CA ALA A 147 -6.68 -5.67 11.60
C ALA A 147 -5.42 -4.81 11.41
N THR A 148 -5.45 -3.58 11.90
CA THR A 148 -4.34 -2.63 11.76
C THR A 148 -3.98 -2.03 13.10
N TYR A 149 -2.71 -1.67 13.26
CA TYR A 149 -2.21 -1.03 14.48
C TYR A 149 -3.06 0.20 14.86
N SER A 150 -3.48 0.26 16.12
CA SER A 150 -4.42 1.26 16.66
C SER A 150 -3.80 2.22 17.68
N GLY A 151 -2.51 2.07 18.01
CA GLY A 151 -1.79 3.00 18.88
C GLY A 151 -1.35 4.26 18.12
N GLU A 152 -0.27 4.90 18.58
CA GLU A 152 0.21 6.16 18.01
C GLU A 152 0.57 6.06 16.51
N CYS A 153 0.36 7.11 15.69
CA CYS A 153 0.81 7.00 14.30
C CYS A 153 2.32 6.77 14.26
N ALA A 154 2.73 5.66 13.65
CA ALA A 154 4.10 5.38 13.22
C ALA A 154 4.78 6.52 12.44
N CYS A 155 4.00 7.43 11.86
CA CYS A 155 4.42 8.55 11.03
C CYS A 155 4.66 9.86 11.82
N CYS A 156 3.90 10.09 12.89
CA CYS A 156 3.85 11.39 13.57
C CYS A 156 3.71 11.30 15.10
N HIS A 157 3.78 10.10 15.68
CA HIS A 157 3.91 9.82 17.12
C HIS A 157 2.86 10.43 18.06
N VAL A 158 1.69 10.82 17.57
CA VAL A 158 0.59 11.29 18.45
C VAL A 158 -0.35 10.08 18.72
N THR A 159 -1.12 10.06 19.80
CA THR A 159 -2.30 9.18 19.98
C THR A 159 -3.58 9.95 19.66
N GLY A 160 -4.36 9.44 18.69
CA GLY A 160 -5.67 9.95 18.27
C GLY A 160 -6.03 11.38 18.69
N GLU A 161 -5.63 12.41 17.92
CA GLU A 161 -6.36 13.67 17.68
C GLU A 161 -5.57 14.55 16.69
N VAL A 162 -6.30 15.37 15.94
CA VAL A 162 -5.86 16.05 14.70
C VAL A 162 -5.15 17.37 15.01
N PHE A 163 -3.98 17.63 14.41
CA PHE A 163 -3.28 18.93 14.54
C PHE A 163 -3.73 19.94 13.52
N PHE A 164 -4.01 21.16 13.96
CA PHE A 164 -4.30 22.30 13.12
C PHE A 164 -3.04 23.13 12.81
N LEU A 165 -2.82 23.56 11.57
CA LEU A 165 -1.79 24.53 11.18
C LEU A 165 -2.44 25.71 10.49
N LYS A 166 -1.98 26.95 10.71
CA LYS A 166 -2.47 28.14 10.00
C LYS A 166 -1.35 28.75 9.16
N GLU A 167 -1.57 28.97 7.87
CA GLU A 167 -0.72 29.80 7.01
C GLU A 167 -1.59 30.83 6.27
N PHE A 168 -1.30 32.11 6.49
CA PHE A 168 -2.15 33.25 6.11
C PHE A 168 -3.60 33.11 6.63
N GLU A 169 -4.62 33.19 5.78
CA GLU A 169 -6.04 32.98 6.15
C GLU A 169 -6.44 31.49 6.21
N GLN A 170 -5.52 30.55 5.95
CA GLN A 170 -5.85 29.15 5.74
C GLN A 170 -5.41 28.25 6.89
N MET A 171 -6.25 27.25 7.19
CA MET A 171 -6.05 26.25 8.23
C MET A 171 -5.91 24.84 7.61
N TYR A 172 -4.94 24.06 8.06
CA TYR A 172 -4.67 22.67 7.67
C TYR A 172 -4.89 21.76 8.87
N THR A 173 -5.30 20.50 8.68
CA THR A 173 -5.47 19.55 9.80
C THR A 173 -4.95 18.14 9.52
N LEU A 174 -4.20 17.51 10.44
CA LEU A 174 -3.63 16.15 10.27
C LEU A 174 -3.72 15.16 11.46
N CYS A 175 -4.10 13.91 11.12
CA CYS A 175 -3.74 12.57 11.67
C CYS A 175 -4.56 12.02 12.87
N GLN A 176 -4.81 10.69 13.07
CA GLN A 176 -3.89 9.57 13.40
C GLN A 176 -4.61 8.20 13.36
N SER A 177 -4.13 7.04 12.92
CA SER A 177 -2.80 6.45 12.97
C SER A 177 -2.43 5.78 11.64
N CYS A 178 -2.90 6.32 10.50
CA CYS A 178 -2.66 5.66 9.20
C CYS A 178 -3.16 6.29 7.88
N ARG A 179 -3.90 7.39 7.84
CA ARG A 179 -4.52 7.84 6.59
C ARG A 179 -3.80 9.09 6.05
N GLU A 180 -2.69 8.87 5.34
CA GLU A 180 -1.89 9.91 4.66
C GLU A 180 -2.76 10.91 3.89
N ALA A 181 -2.30 12.17 3.82
CA ALA A 181 -3.04 13.41 3.60
C ALA A 181 -4.20 13.35 2.60
N ARG A 182 -5.40 13.73 3.05
CA ARG A 182 -6.60 13.83 2.21
C ARG A 182 -7.50 14.93 2.70
N ILE A 183 -7.97 15.73 1.76
CA ILE A 183 -8.85 16.85 2.03
C ILE A 183 -10.15 16.32 2.63
N VAL A 184 -10.46 16.71 3.86
CA VAL A 184 -11.83 16.65 4.38
C VAL A 184 -12.35 18.05 4.25
N TRP A 185 -13.36 18.19 3.42
CA TRP A 185 -14.06 19.45 3.33
C TRP A 185 -15.37 19.34 4.14
N GLY A 186 -16.05 20.46 4.39
CA GLY A 186 -17.30 20.51 5.18
C GLY A 186 -18.57 19.92 4.54
N ASP A 187 -19.19 18.98 5.27
CA ASP A 187 -20.59 18.55 5.26
C ASP A 187 -21.13 17.61 4.15
N VAL A 188 -20.40 16.53 3.84
CA VAL A 188 -21.03 15.35 3.19
C VAL A 188 -20.99 14.13 4.10
N ARG A 189 -22.11 13.87 4.77
CA ARG A 189 -22.62 12.56 5.25
C ARG A 189 -21.62 11.58 5.92
N GLY A 190 -20.51 12.05 6.50
CA GLY A 190 -19.61 11.22 7.30
C GLY A 190 -18.87 10.09 6.58
N ARG A 191 -18.84 10.05 5.23
CA ARG A 191 -18.11 9.01 4.47
C ARG A 191 -16.63 9.39 4.30
N ARG A 192 -15.73 8.43 4.55
CA ARG A 192 -14.27 8.57 4.34
C ARG A 192 -13.91 8.03 2.96
N LEU A 193 -13.10 8.77 2.17
CA LEU A 193 -12.59 8.29 0.89
C LEU A 193 -11.44 7.27 1.06
N SER A 194 -11.13 6.48 0.05
CA SER A 194 -10.00 5.54 -0.15
C SER A 194 -8.86 6.16 -0.99
N VAL A 195 -7.61 5.65 -0.87
CA VAL A 195 -6.42 6.36 -1.44
C VAL A 195 -6.61 6.59 -2.93
N PRO A 196 -7.08 5.59 -3.70
CA PRO A 196 -7.39 5.78 -5.10
C PRO A 196 -8.45 6.86 -5.35
N GLU A 197 -9.51 6.92 -4.54
CA GLU A 197 -10.55 7.96 -4.67
C GLU A 197 -9.98 9.36 -4.42
N THR A 198 -9.06 9.52 -3.46
CA THR A 198 -8.45 10.83 -3.20
C THR A 198 -7.42 11.21 -4.26
N GLU A 199 -6.58 10.28 -4.71
CA GLU A 199 -5.65 10.54 -5.81
C GLU A 199 -6.39 10.86 -7.12
N ALA A 200 -7.48 10.14 -7.42
CA ALA A 200 -8.32 10.40 -8.59
C ALA A 200 -8.98 11.79 -8.53
N VAL A 201 -9.50 12.19 -7.37
CA VAL A 201 -10.06 13.54 -7.16
C VAL A 201 -8.97 14.61 -7.30
N MET A 202 -7.80 14.42 -6.69
CA MET A 202 -6.70 15.40 -6.77
C MET A 202 -6.14 15.52 -8.18
N SER A 203 -5.97 14.40 -8.89
CA SER A 203 -5.41 14.39 -10.24
C SER A 203 -6.42 14.83 -11.31
N GLY A 204 -7.70 14.51 -11.15
CA GLY A 204 -8.75 14.80 -12.14
C GLY A 204 -9.36 16.20 -12.01
N LEU A 205 -9.46 16.73 -10.78
CA LEU A 205 -10.21 17.95 -10.50
C LEU A 205 -9.33 19.12 -10.02
N VAL A 206 -8.21 18.82 -9.37
CA VAL A 206 -7.39 19.84 -8.69
C VAL A 206 -6.12 20.18 -9.48
N ALA A 207 -5.50 19.21 -10.17
CA ALA A 207 -4.22 19.40 -10.86
C ALA A 207 -4.26 20.46 -12.00
N ASN A 208 -5.43 20.76 -12.58
CA ASN A 208 -5.57 21.70 -13.71
C ASN A 208 -6.76 22.69 -13.56
N GLY A 209 -7.41 22.76 -12.39
CA GLY A 209 -8.65 23.52 -12.17
C GLY A 209 -8.45 24.82 -11.38
N GLY A 210 -9.33 25.81 -11.59
CA GLY A 210 -9.39 27.07 -10.83
C GLY A 210 -9.89 26.94 -9.38
N GLY A 211 -9.92 25.72 -8.84
CA GLY A 211 -10.55 25.39 -7.55
C GLY A 211 -12.08 25.26 -7.65
N PHE A 212 -12.69 24.87 -6.53
CA PHE A 212 -14.15 24.71 -6.40
C PHE A 212 -14.69 25.70 -5.36
N PRO A 213 -15.93 26.18 -5.53
CA PRO A 213 -16.52 27.18 -4.64
C PRO A 213 -16.93 26.61 -3.27
N SER A 214 -17.07 25.28 -3.16
CA SER A 214 -17.39 24.58 -1.92
C SER A 214 -17.00 23.10 -2.02
N LEU A 215 -17.00 22.41 -0.88
CA LEU A 215 -16.86 20.95 -0.87
C LEU A 215 -17.90 20.28 -1.74
N GLN A 216 -19.15 20.64 -1.49
CA GLN A 216 -20.28 19.90 -2.00
C GLN A 216 -20.23 19.88 -3.52
N ALA A 217 -19.85 21.02 -4.12
CA ALA A 217 -19.60 21.13 -5.55
C ALA A 217 -18.49 20.19 -6.05
N LEU A 218 -17.39 20.03 -5.30
CA LEU A 218 -16.31 19.09 -5.66
C LEU A 218 -16.79 17.63 -5.60
N VAL A 219 -17.55 17.23 -4.58
CA VAL A 219 -18.03 15.84 -4.43
C VAL A 219 -19.11 15.51 -5.45
N GLU A 220 -20.03 16.44 -5.70
CA GLU A 220 -21.03 16.30 -6.78
C GLU A 220 -20.33 16.18 -8.15
N GLU A 221 -19.27 16.95 -8.39
CA GLU A 221 -18.48 16.84 -9.61
C GLU A 221 -17.73 15.50 -9.68
N ALA A 222 -17.11 15.05 -8.58
CA ALA A 222 -16.41 13.76 -8.53
C ALA A 222 -17.35 12.57 -8.78
N ILE A 223 -18.58 12.62 -8.26
CA ILE A 223 -19.64 11.63 -8.55
C ILE A 223 -20.10 11.73 -10.01
N THR A 224 -20.30 12.95 -10.52
CA THR A 224 -20.70 13.21 -11.92
C THR A 224 -19.68 12.65 -12.90
N LEU A 225 -18.40 12.84 -12.61
CA LEU A 225 -17.28 12.32 -13.40
C LEU A 225 -16.97 10.84 -13.10
N LYS A 226 -17.74 10.18 -12.22
CA LYS A 226 -17.56 8.78 -11.82
C LYS A 226 -16.17 8.46 -11.28
N LEU A 227 -15.55 9.44 -10.63
CA LEU A 227 -14.28 9.26 -9.91
C LEU A 227 -14.48 8.58 -8.56
N ILE A 228 -15.66 8.78 -7.96
CA ILE A 228 -16.11 8.16 -6.71
C ILE A 228 -17.57 7.74 -6.84
N ASP A 229 -17.99 6.72 -6.11
CA ASP A 229 -19.40 6.30 -6.05
C ASP A 229 -20.22 7.23 -5.12
N PRO A 230 -21.54 7.40 -5.38
CA PRO A 230 -22.44 8.21 -4.54
C PRO A 230 -22.47 7.83 -3.05
#